data_AF-A0A8J6L4H7-F1
#
_entry.id   AF-A0A8J6L4H7-F1
#
_cell.length_a   1.000
_cell.length_b   1.000
_cell.length_c   1.000
_cell.angle_alpha   90.00
_cell.angle_beta   90.00
_cell.angle_gamma   90.00
#
_symmetry.space_group_name_H-M   'P 1'
#
loop_
_entity.id
_entity.type
_entity.pdbx_description
1 polymer ?
#
loop_
_entity_poly.entity_id
_entity_poly.type
_entity_poly.pdbx_seq_one_letter_code
_entity_poly.pdbx_strand_id
1 'polypeptide(L)'
;MALPFFSLAEVRVGYQSQNISCFFRLVDRDSVWGYDLGLRSLIPAVLTVSMLGYPFILPDMVGGNAVPERTAGRQDGLGPERELYVRWLEVAAFMPAMQFSIPPWQYDAEVVAIAHKFAALRASLVAPLLLELAGEVTDTGDPIVRPLWWIAPGDETAHRIDSQFLIGDTLLVAPVLEPGKQERDVYLPAGKWRSYKGELFDKTPVLLTDYPVDLDEVAYFTWAS
;
A
#
# COMPACT_ATOMS: atom_id res chain seq x y z
N MET A 1 -24.55 -2.44 8.65
CA MET A 1 -24.90 -3.31 9.79
C MET A 1 -23.73 -4.28 9.97
N ALA A 2 -22.89 -4.09 11.00
CA ALA A 2 -21.69 -4.90 11.20
C ALA A 2 -22.07 -6.35 11.51
N LEU A 3 -21.46 -7.30 10.81
CA LEU A 3 -21.76 -8.73 10.96
C LEU A 3 -21.23 -9.26 12.31
N PRO A 4 -21.91 -10.21 12.97
CA PRO A 4 -21.47 -10.77 14.24
C PRO A 4 -20.16 -11.58 14.08
N PHE A 5 -19.27 -11.45 15.06
CA PHE A 5 -18.06 -12.28 15.24
C PHE A 5 -18.43 -13.75 15.01
N PHE A 6 -17.70 -14.48 14.14
CA PHE A 6 -18.01 -15.81 13.54
C PHE A 6 -18.64 -15.82 12.13
N SER A 7 -18.91 -14.67 11.53
CA SER A 7 -19.11 -14.52 10.08
C SER A 7 -17.76 -14.23 9.39
N LEU A 8 -17.60 -14.63 8.12
CA LEU A 8 -16.34 -14.60 7.36
C LEU A 8 -15.52 -13.30 7.59
N ALA A 9 -14.31 -13.44 8.17
CA ALA A 9 -13.41 -12.31 8.40
C ALA A 9 -12.78 -11.80 7.09
N GLU A 10 -12.47 -12.73 6.18
CA GLU A 10 -11.93 -12.45 4.85
C GLU A 10 -12.46 -13.44 3.80
N VAL A 11 -12.52 -13.02 2.54
CA VAL A 11 -12.80 -13.85 1.37
C VAL A 11 -11.76 -13.60 0.28
N ARG A 12 -11.46 -14.60 -0.55
CA ARG A 12 -10.52 -14.48 -1.68
C ARG A 12 -11.19 -14.50 -3.05
N VAL A 13 -12.46 -14.89 -3.09
CA VAL A 13 -13.26 -15.01 -4.30
C VAL A 13 -14.63 -14.44 -4.01
N GLY A 14 -15.10 -13.59 -4.92
CA GLY A 14 -16.42 -12.98 -4.84
C GLY A 14 -16.89 -12.59 -6.23
N TYR A 15 -18.21 -12.55 -6.41
CA TYR A 15 -18.86 -12.05 -7.61
C TYR A 15 -20.10 -11.28 -7.18
N GLN A 16 -20.18 -9.99 -7.52
CA GLN A 16 -21.27 -9.09 -7.11
C GLN A 16 -21.55 -9.12 -5.60
N SER A 17 -20.47 -9.23 -4.80
CA SER A 17 -20.53 -9.44 -3.35
C SER A 17 -20.05 -8.23 -2.56
N GLN A 18 -20.05 -7.04 -3.17
CA GLN A 18 -19.61 -5.78 -2.56
C GLN A 18 -20.46 -5.41 -1.34
N ASN A 19 -21.69 -5.92 -1.25
CA ASN A 19 -22.58 -5.76 -0.11
C ASN A 19 -22.18 -6.59 1.13
N ILE A 20 -21.22 -7.51 1.01
CA ILE A 20 -20.73 -8.31 2.14
C ILE A 20 -19.61 -7.55 2.84
N SER A 21 -19.84 -7.14 4.09
CA SER A 21 -18.86 -6.45 4.92
C SER A 21 -17.78 -7.39 5.45
N CYS A 22 -16.85 -7.81 4.60
CA CYS A 22 -15.67 -8.62 4.95
C CYS A 22 -14.43 -8.09 4.20
N PHE A 23 -13.24 -8.48 4.65
CA PHE A 23 -12.03 -8.14 3.90
C PHE A 23 -11.95 -8.96 2.61
N PHE A 24 -11.72 -8.29 1.48
CA PHE A 24 -11.36 -8.96 0.25
C PHE A 24 -9.83 -9.15 0.23
N ARG A 25 -9.39 -10.38 0.45
CA ARG A 25 -7.97 -10.74 0.45
C ARG A 25 -7.52 -11.07 -0.97
N LEU A 26 -6.43 -10.44 -1.39
CA LEU A 26 -5.79 -10.75 -2.67
C LEU A 26 -5.24 -12.18 -2.68
N VAL A 27 -4.99 -12.70 -3.89
CA VAL A 27 -4.33 -13.98 -4.08
C VAL A 27 -2.96 -13.98 -3.40
N ASP A 28 -2.54 -15.16 -2.95
CA ASP A 28 -1.22 -15.40 -2.39
C ASP A 28 -0.13 -14.86 -3.30
N ARG A 29 0.78 -14.09 -2.71
CA ARG A 29 1.89 -13.46 -3.41
C ARG A 29 3.19 -14.18 -3.14
N ASP A 30 4.03 -14.20 -4.17
CA ASP A 30 5.36 -14.77 -4.07
C ASP A 30 6.31 -13.75 -3.47
N SER A 31 7.33 -14.25 -2.78
CA SER A 31 8.32 -13.44 -2.10
C SER A 31 9.35 -12.91 -3.09
N VAL A 32 8.91 -12.17 -4.11
CA VAL A 32 9.74 -11.59 -5.20
C VAL A 32 9.37 -10.14 -5.48
N TRP A 33 10.25 -9.39 -6.17
CA TRP A 33 10.01 -7.97 -6.48
C TRP A 33 9.04 -7.75 -7.65
N GLY A 34 9.01 -8.65 -8.64
CA GLY A 34 8.43 -8.41 -9.96
C GLY A 34 6.89 -8.31 -10.02
N TYR A 35 6.38 -8.18 -11.24
CA TYR A 35 4.94 -8.12 -11.51
C TYR A 35 4.26 -9.51 -11.56
N ASP A 36 5.02 -10.61 -11.60
CA ASP A 36 4.48 -11.96 -11.49
C ASP A 36 4.25 -12.29 -10.01
N LEU A 37 3.09 -11.83 -9.48
CA LEU A 37 2.65 -12.01 -8.09
C LEU A 37 3.61 -11.46 -7.00
N GLY A 38 4.64 -10.70 -7.38
CA GLY A 38 5.56 -10.03 -6.46
C GLY A 38 5.10 -8.65 -6.00
N LEU A 39 5.99 -7.95 -5.30
CA LEU A 39 5.74 -6.63 -4.69
C LEU A 39 5.24 -5.58 -5.70
N ARG A 40 5.81 -5.50 -6.91
CA ARG A 40 5.39 -4.51 -7.92
C ARG A 40 3.94 -4.69 -8.39
N SER A 41 3.42 -5.92 -8.36
CA SER A 41 2.02 -6.18 -8.71
C SER A 41 1.03 -5.93 -7.56
N LEU A 42 1.51 -5.52 -6.38
CA LEU A 42 0.67 -5.26 -5.20
C LEU A 42 -0.30 -4.11 -5.43
N ILE A 43 0.23 -2.93 -5.75
CA ILE A 43 -0.55 -1.70 -5.94
C ILE A 43 -1.54 -1.85 -7.11
N PRO A 44 -1.15 -2.31 -8.32
CA PRO A 44 -2.10 -2.48 -9.42
C PRO A 44 -3.27 -3.41 -9.09
N ALA A 45 -3.01 -4.49 -8.33
CA ALA A 45 -4.05 -5.43 -7.93
C ALA A 45 -5.00 -4.81 -6.88
N VAL A 46 -4.46 -4.09 -5.89
CA VAL A 46 -5.27 -3.35 -4.92
C VAL A 46 -6.15 -2.33 -5.65
N LEU A 47 -5.57 -1.51 -6.52
CA LEU A 47 -6.31 -0.51 -7.30
C LEU A 47 -7.42 -1.14 -8.15
N THR A 48 -7.14 -2.28 -8.79
CA THR A 48 -8.15 -3.01 -9.57
C THR A 48 -9.31 -3.46 -8.69
N VAL A 49 -9.02 -4.09 -7.54
CA VAL A 49 -10.06 -4.57 -6.62
C VAL A 49 -10.83 -3.41 -6.00
N SER A 50 -10.17 -2.29 -5.70
CA SER A 50 -10.81 -1.05 -5.23
C SER A 50 -11.82 -0.53 -6.25
N MET A 51 -11.42 -0.45 -7.52
CA MET A 51 -12.31 0.02 -8.60
C MET A 51 -13.46 -0.94 -8.90
N LEU A 52 -13.35 -2.22 -8.52
CA LEU A 52 -14.45 -3.19 -8.58
C LEU A 52 -15.45 -3.04 -7.42
N GLY A 53 -15.27 -2.04 -6.54
CA GLY A 53 -16.17 -1.73 -5.44
C GLY A 53 -15.91 -2.55 -4.17
N TYR A 54 -14.69 -3.10 -4.02
CA TYR A 54 -14.27 -3.77 -2.79
C TYR A 54 -13.37 -2.84 -1.97
N PRO A 55 -13.91 -2.10 -0.98
CA PRO A 55 -13.18 -1.06 -0.27
C PRO A 55 -12.23 -1.60 0.82
N PHE A 56 -12.60 -2.71 1.46
CA PHE A 56 -11.82 -3.32 2.55
C PHE A 56 -10.88 -4.38 2.01
N ILE A 57 -9.72 -3.97 1.52
CA ILE A 57 -8.76 -4.88 0.87
C ILE A 57 -7.69 -5.33 1.85
N LEU A 58 -7.42 -6.63 1.86
CA LEU A 58 -6.23 -7.20 2.46
C LEU A 58 -5.22 -7.50 1.33
N PRO A 59 -4.08 -6.79 1.26
CA PRO A 59 -3.16 -6.82 0.12
C PRO A 59 -2.32 -8.12 0.03
N ASP A 60 -2.55 -9.05 0.95
CA ASP A 60 -1.74 -10.22 1.32
C ASP A 60 -0.65 -9.92 2.36
N MET A 61 0.01 -10.97 2.87
CA MET A 61 0.96 -10.90 3.96
C MET A 61 2.24 -10.13 3.62
N VAL A 62 2.79 -9.43 4.63
CA VAL A 62 4.08 -8.73 4.52
C VAL A 62 5.17 -9.74 4.14
N GLY A 63 5.81 -9.48 2.99
CA GLY A 63 6.90 -10.30 2.46
C GLY A 63 6.47 -11.47 1.58
N GLY A 64 5.17 -11.69 1.36
CA GLY A 64 4.66 -12.84 0.60
C GLY A 64 4.78 -14.18 1.35
N ASN A 65 4.57 -15.27 0.64
CA ASN A 65 4.38 -16.61 1.24
C ASN A 65 5.68 -17.40 1.52
N ALA A 66 6.85 -16.88 1.16
CA ALA A 66 8.15 -17.54 1.33
C ALA A 66 8.19 -18.99 0.81
N VAL A 67 7.55 -19.25 -0.34
CA VAL A 67 7.55 -20.58 -0.98
C VAL A 67 8.96 -20.90 -1.50
N PRO A 68 9.54 -22.09 -1.24
CA PRO A 68 10.95 -22.39 -1.53
C PRO A 68 11.42 -22.08 -2.96
N GLU A 69 10.57 -22.32 -3.97
CA GLU A 69 10.90 -22.11 -5.38
C GLU A 69 10.48 -20.73 -5.91
N ARG A 70 9.79 -19.92 -5.10
CA ARG A 70 9.25 -18.60 -5.48
C ARG A 70 9.57 -17.54 -4.41
N THR A 71 10.79 -17.61 -3.88
CA THR A 71 11.30 -16.67 -2.88
C THR A 71 12.63 -16.12 -3.35
N ALA A 72 12.65 -14.82 -3.64
CA ALA A 72 13.89 -14.07 -3.74
C ALA A 72 14.45 -13.92 -2.32
N GLY A 73 15.55 -14.59 -2.03
CA GLY A 73 16.33 -14.35 -0.83
C GLY A 73 16.59 -15.57 0.04
N ARG A 74 16.45 -15.33 1.35
CA ARG A 74 17.24 -15.89 2.46
C ARG A 74 17.72 -17.34 2.27
N GLN A 75 19.05 -17.54 2.34
CA GLN A 75 19.68 -18.87 2.16
C GLN A 75 19.25 -19.91 3.22
N ASP A 76 18.70 -19.46 4.34
CA ASP A 76 18.19 -20.32 5.40
C ASP A 76 16.72 -20.77 5.19
N GLY A 77 16.06 -20.28 4.12
CA GLY A 77 14.69 -20.62 3.78
C GLY A 77 13.64 -20.07 4.75
N LEU A 78 14.00 -19.13 5.62
CA LEU A 78 13.10 -18.61 6.67
C LEU A 78 12.25 -17.41 6.23
N GLY A 79 12.41 -16.91 5.00
CA GLY A 79 11.63 -15.79 4.48
C GLY A 79 12.22 -15.14 3.23
N PRO A 80 11.59 -14.07 2.71
CA PRO A 80 12.17 -13.23 1.66
C PRO A 80 13.50 -12.60 2.07
N GLU A 81 14.19 -12.04 1.08
CA GLU A 81 15.28 -11.09 1.29
C GLU A 81 14.86 -9.96 2.24
N ARG A 82 15.79 -9.55 3.11
CA ARG A 82 15.57 -8.51 4.12
C ARG A 82 15.03 -7.20 3.53
N GLU A 83 15.63 -6.71 2.45
CA GLU A 83 15.19 -5.47 1.81
C GLU A 83 13.77 -5.60 1.25
N LEU A 84 13.48 -6.71 0.56
CA LEU A 84 12.15 -6.98 0.02
C LEU A 84 11.10 -7.01 1.14
N TYR A 85 11.40 -7.66 2.26
CA TYR A 85 10.51 -7.69 3.42
C TYR A 85 10.19 -6.28 3.93
N VAL A 86 11.22 -5.43 4.08
CA VAL A 86 11.07 -4.05 4.57
C VAL A 86 10.28 -3.20 3.58
N ARG A 87 10.60 -3.23 2.28
CA ARG A 87 9.83 -2.48 1.26
C ARG A 87 8.40 -2.99 1.13
N TRP A 88 8.12 -4.26 1.41
CA TRP A 88 6.75 -4.78 1.45
C TRP A 88 5.99 -4.29 2.68
N LEU A 89 6.65 -4.30 3.84
CA LEU A 89 6.13 -3.79 5.11
C LEU A 89 5.74 -2.32 4.99
N GLU A 90 6.57 -1.52 4.34
CA GLU A 90 6.31 -0.13 3.97
C GLU A 90 4.98 0.02 3.23
N VAL A 91 4.77 -0.73 2.14
CA VAL A 91 3.51 -0.66 1.37
C VAL A 91 2.33 -1.07 2.25
N ALA A 92 2.44 -2.20 2.96
CA ALA A 92 1.36 -2.74 3.78
C ALA A 92 0.92 -1.80 4.91
N ALA A 93 1.84 -0.97 5.44
CA ALA A 93 1.53 0.01 6.48
C ALA A 93 0.48 1.05 6.03
N PHE A 94 0.39 1.31 4.73
CA PHE A 94 -0.56 2.24 4.12
C PHE A 94 -1.82 1.57 3.53
N MET A 95 -1.95 0.23 3.61
CA MET A 95 -3.09 -0.49 3.03
C MET A 95 -4.27 -0.62 4.02
N PRO A 96 -5.51 -0.93 3.60
CA PRO A 96 -6.65 -1.02 4.51
C PRO A 96 -6.44 -2.05 5.63
N ALA A 97 -5.73 -3.14 5.35
CA ALA A 97 -5.24 -4.10 6.34
C ALA A 97 -3.74 -4.36 6.20
N MET A 98 -3.12 -4.73 7.32
CA MET A 98 -1.70 -5.09 7.43
C MET A 98 -1.60 -6.42 8.17
N GLN A 99 -1.00 -7.43 7.54
CA GLN A 99 -0.94 -8.81 8.05
C GLN A 99 0.50 -9.32 8.04
N PHE A 100 0.92 -9.89 9.18
CA PHE A 100 2.21 -10.57 9.31
C PHE A 100 2.02 -12.08 9.35
N SER A 101 2.71 -12.80 8.47
CA SER A 101 2.92 -14.26 8.59
C SER A 101 4.35 -14.58 8.98
N ILE A 102 5.30 -13.79 8.45
CA ILE A 102 6.71 -13.81 8.83
C ILE A 102 6.91 -12.64 9.78
N PRO A 103 7.13 -12.89 11.08
CA PRO A 103 7.28 -11.80 12.03
C PRO A 103 8.65 -11.10 11.89
N PRO A 104 8.73 -9.79 12.14
CA PRO A 104 9.96 -9.02 11.93
C PRO A 104 11.13 -9.50 12.81
N TRP A 105 10.85 -10.07 13.99
CA TRP A 105 11.87 -10.61 14.90
C TRP A 105 12.57 -11.88 14.41
N GLN A 106 12.15 -12.45 13.27
CA GLN A 106 12.91 -13.51 12.60
C GLN A 106 14.12 -12.97 11.83
N TYR A 107 14.19 -11.66 11.57
CA TYR A 107 15.32 -11.01 10.92
C TYR A 107 16.31 -10.50 11.98
N ASP A 108 16.35 -9.19 12.20
CA ASP A 108 17.28 -8.52 13.10
C ASP A 108 16.60 -7.38 13.86
N ALA A 109 17.33 -6.76 14.79
CA ALA A 109 16.81 -5.66 15.62
C ALA A 109 16.44 -4.42 14.79
N GLU A 110 17.07 -4.21 13.64
CA GLU A 110 16.79 -3.08 12.76
C GLU A 110 15.44 -3.26 12.05
N VAL A 111 15.16 -4.45 11.50
CA VAL A 111 13.85 -4.77 10.91
C VAL A 111 12.72 -4.66 11.95
N VAL A 112 12.97 -5.07 13.19
CA VAL A 112 12.02 -4.89 14.30
C VAL A 112 11.77 -3.40 14.56
N ALA A 113 12.82 -2.57 14.63
CA ALA A 113 12.69 -1.14 14.83
C ALA A 113 11.90 -0.46 13.68
N ILE A 114 12.18 -0.85 12.43
CA ILE A 114 11.46 -0.39 11.25
C ILE A 114 9.97 -0.79 11.32
N ALA A 115 9.67 -2.04 11.69
CA ALA A 115 8.29 -2.48 11.88
C ALA A 115 7.55 -1.71 12.97
N HIS A 116 8.21 -1.39 14.08
CA HIS A 116 7.63 -0.52 15.10
C HIS A 116 7.38 0.89 14.58
N LYS A 117 8.31 1.47 13.82
CA LYS A 117 8.17 2.79 13.19
C LYS A 117 6.93 2.84 12.29
N PHE A 118 6.78 1.87 11.39
CA PHE A 118 5.64 1.81 10.47
C PHE A 118 4.32 1.44 11.14
N ALA A 119 4.33 0.61 12.18
CA ALA A 119 3.14 0.36 12.99
C ALA A 119 2.65 1.64 13.71
N ALA A 120 3.58 2.44 14.25
CA ALA A 120 3.25 3.72 14.88
C ALA A 120 2.76 4.77 13.86
N LEU A 121 3.40 4.84 12.69
CA LEU A 121 2.95 5.69 11.59
C LEU A 121 1.54 5.30 11.13
N ARG A 122 1.29 4.00 10.94
CA ARG A 122 -0.03 3.49 10.61
C ARG A 122 -1.06 3.89 11.67
N ALA A 123 -0.75 3.69 12.95
CA ALA A 123 -1.68 3.99 14.04
C ALA A 123 -2.03 5.49 14.15
N SER A 124 -1.06 6.37 13.87
CA SER A 124 -1.21 7.83 14.05
C SER A 124 -1.75 8.55 12.81
N LEU A 125 -1.40 8.10 11.60
CA LEU A 125 -1.73 8.77 10.35
C LEU A 125 -2.75 7.98 9.52
N VAL A 126 -2.45 6.71 9.23
CA VAL A 126 -3.22 5.93 8.23
C VAL A 126 -4.53 5.43 8.79
N ALA A 127 -4.52 4.80 9.97
CA ALA A 127 -5.70 4.17 10.56
C ALA A 127 -6.85 5.16 10.84
N PRO A 128 -6.61 6.39 11.35
CA PRO A 128 -7.68 7.38 11.47
C PRO A 128 -8.36 7.70 10.14
N LEU A 129 -7.56 7.92 9.08
CA LEU A 129 -8.07 8.19 7.73
C LEU A 129 -8.85 7.00 7.16
N LEU A 130 -8.36 5.78 7.34
CA LEU A 130 -9.08 4.57 6.91
C LEU A 130 -10.44 4.43 7.60
N LEU A 131 -10.54 4.78 8.90
CA LEU A 131 -11.79 4.72 9.64
C LEU A 131 -12.80 5.78 9.20
N GLU A 132 -12.33 6.99 8.88
CA GLU A 132 -13.14 8.05 8.30
C GLU A 132 -13.71 7.61 6.94
N LEU A 133 -12.83 7.18 6.04
CA LEU A 133 -13.21 6.71 4.70
C LEU A 133 -14.11 5.47 4.75
N ALA A 134 -13.92 4.57 5.73
CA ALA A 134 -14.79 3.43 5.93
C ALA A 134 -16.24 3.84 6.25
N GLY A 135 -16.45 4.99 6.89
CA GLY A 135 -17.76 5.59 7.07
C GLY A 135 -18.34 6.07 5.73
N GLU A 136 -17.56 6.85 4.99
CA GLU A 136 -17.97 7.42 3.68
C GLU A 136 -18.34 6.35 2.65
N VAL A 137 -17.63 5.22 2.65
CA VAL A 137 -17.89 4.06 1.80
C VAL A 137 -19.34 3.57 1.94
N THR A 138 -19.93 3.66 3.14
CA THR A 138 -21.30 3.18 3.36
C THR A 138 -22.36 4.02 2.67
N ASP A 139 -22.05 5.28 2.36
CA ASP A 139 -22.95 6.23 1.71
C ASP A 139 -22.66 6.37 0.21
N THR A 140 -21.38 6.39 -0.18
CA THR A 140 -20.93 6.69 -1.55
C THR A 140 -20.55 5.46 -2.35
N GLY A 141 -20.03 4.43 -1.69
CA GLY A 141 -19.35 3.31 -2.34
C GLY A 141 -17.97 3.65 -2.92
N ASP A 142 -17.45 4.86 -2.66
CA ASP A 142 -16.15 5.28 -3.18
C ASP A 142 -15.01 4.43 -2.62
N PRO A 143 -13.99 4.08 -3.43
CA PRO A 143 -12.88 3.26 -2.96
C PRO A 143 -12.07 3.98 -1.88
N ILE A 144 -11.53 3.24 -0.91
CA ILE A 144 -10.60 3.80 0.09
C ILE A 144 -9.22 4.07 -0.52
N VAL A 145 -8.69 3.07 -1.23
CA VAL A 145 -7.42 3.19 -1.96
C VAL A 145 -7.74 3.54 -3.40
N ARG A 146 -7.22 4.66 -3.89
CA ARG A 146 -7.61 5.24 -5.18
C ARG A 146 -6.40 5.39 -6.11
N PRO A 147 -6.57 5.20 -7.42
CA PRO A 147 -5.52 5.54 -8.37
C PRO A 147 -5.37 7.06 -8.48
N LEU A 148 -4.20 7.56 -8.88
CA LEU A 148 -3.97 9.02 -8.96
C LEU A 148 -4.93 9.74 -9.89
N TRP A 149 -5.36 9.07 -10.96
CA TRP A 149 -6.31 9.64 -11.91
C TRP A 149 -7.71 9.86 -11.31
N TRP A 150 -8.01 9.34 -10.11
CA TRP A 150 -9.26 9.60 -9.41
C TRP A 150 -9.48 11.10 -9.17
N ILE A 151 -8.43 11.80 -8.72
CA ILE A 151 -8.45 13.26 -8.51
C ILE A 151 -7.97 14.05 -9.74
N ALA A 152 -7.47 13.34 -10.77
CA ALA A 152 -6.92 13.92 -11.99
C ALA A 152 -7.41 13.15 -13.24
N PRO A 153 -8.73 13.13 -13.53
CA PRO A 153 -9.31 12.24 -14.54
C PRO A 153 -8.90 12.59 -15.98
N GLY A 154 -8.51 13.84 -16.25
CA GLY A 154 -8.04 14.29 -17.56
C GLY A 154 -6.52 14.20 -17.76
N ASP A 155 -5.78 13.69 -16.77
CA ASP A 155 -4.32 13.66 -16.79
C ASP A 155 -3.79 12.31 -17.32
N GLU A 156 -3.30 12.30 -18.55
CA GLU A 156 -2.76 11.10 -19.21
C GLU A 156 -1.53 10.51 -18.49
N THR A 157 -0.79 11.31 -17.72
CA THR A 157 0.33 10.82 -16.91
C THR A 157 -0.23 10.03 -15.73
N ALA A 158 -1.23 10.58 -15.03
CA ALA A 158 -1.88 9.91 -13.92
C ALA A 158 -2.55 8.58 -14.31
N HIS A 159 -3.02 8.45 -15.57
CA HIS A 159 -3.59 7.19 -16.09
C HIS A 159 -2.58 6.03 -16.15
N ARG A 160 -1.29 6.33 -16.27
CA ARG A 160 -0.22 5.33 -16.46
C ARG A 160 0.48 4.94 -15.16
N ILE A 161 0.17 5.61 -14.05
CA ILE A 161 0.83 5.38 -12.78
C ILE A 161 0.19 4.21 -12.05
N ASP A 162 0.97 3.16 -11.87
CA ASP A 162 0.59 1.92 -11.22
C ASP A 162 1.40 1.67 -9.92
N SER A 163 2.39 2.54 -9.65
CA SER A 163 3.34 2.45 -8.54
C SER A 163 3.10 3.48 -7.44
N GLN A 164 2.06 4.29 -7.56
CA GLN A 164 1.59 5.25 -6.56
C GLN A 164 0.09 5.09 -6.37
N PHE A 165 -0.41 5.43 -5.19
CA PHE A 165 -1.83 5.38 -4.88
C PHE A 165 -2.21 6.50 -3.91
N LEU A 166 -3.51 6.75 -3.81
CA LEU A 166 -4.11 7.64 -2.83
C LEU A 166 -4.83 6.83 -1.77
N ILE A 167 -4.90 7.36 -0.56
CA ILE A 167 -5.85 6.96 0.48
C ILE A 167 -6.84 8.12 0.61
N GLY A 168 -8.09 7.88 0.24
CA GLY A 168 -9.04 8.96 -0.01
C GLY A 168 -8.54 9.89 -1.13
N ASP A 169 -8.74 11.19 -0.95
CA ASP A 169 -8.23 12.22 -1.87
C ASP A 169 -7.01 12.98 -1.31
N THR A 170 -6.67 12.73 -0.05
CA THR A 170 -5.81 13.64 0.73
C THR A 170 -4.43 13.09 1.07
N LEU A 171 -4.18 11.79 0.88
CA LEU A 171 -2.90 11.16 1.18
C LEU A 171 -2.39 10.38 -0.04
N LEU A 172 -1.36 10.89 -0.69
CA LEU A 172 -0.65 10.21 -1.78
C LEU A 172 0.52 9.42 -1.22
N VAL A 173 0.71 8.19 -1.69
CA VAL A 173 1.77 7.27 -1.26
C VAL A 173 2.53 6.76 -2.48
N ALA A 174 3.85 6.81 -2.41
CA ALA A 174 4.80 6.44 -3.44
C ALA A 174 5.95 5.61 -2.81
N PRO A 175 5.76 4.30 -2.58
CA PRO A 175 6.75 3.43 -1.94
C PRO A 175 7.88 3.01 -2.89
N VAL A 176 9.06 2.67 -2.41
CA VAL A 176 10.12 2.12 -3.28
C VAL A 176 9.82 0.64 -3.58
N LEU A 177 9.83 0.25 -4.86
CA LEU A 177 9.43 -1.09 -5.32
C LEU A 177 10.54 -1.81 -6.11
N GLU A 178 11.77 -1.30 -6.02
CA GLU A 178 12.92 -1.85 -6.74
C GLU A 178 14.06 -2.18 -5.76
N PRO A 179 14.80 -3.27 -5.99
CA PRO A 179 15.90 -3.67 -5.11
C PRO A 179 17.07 -2.68 -5.19
N GLY A 180 17.69 -2.41 -4.03
CA GLY A 180 18.86 -1.55 -3.89
C GLY A 180 18.59 -0.06 -4.08
N LYS A 181 17.33 0.37 -4.17
CA LYS A 181 16.97 1.78 -4.39
C LYS A 181 16.69 2.51 -3.08
N GLN A 182 17.22 3.73 -2.99
CA GLN A 182 16.97 4.69 -1.91
C GLN A 182 16.43 6.03 -2.45
N GLU A 183 15.87 5.98 -3.65
CA GLU A 183 15.26 7.09 -4.35
C GLU A 183 14.22 6.52 -5.32
N ARG A 184 13.26 7.35 -5.73
CA ARG A 184 12.35 7.01 -6.81
C ARG A 184 11.77 8.25 -7.48
N ASP A 185 11.28 8.08 -8.69
CA ASP A 185 10.45 9.08 -9.33
C ASP A 185 9.05 9.11 -8.68
N VAL A 186 8.55 10.33 -8.45
CA VAL A 186 7.24 10.59 -7.86
C VAL A 186 6.50 11.64 -8.66
N TYR A 187 5.34 11.28 -9.19
CA TYR A 187 4.45 12.23 -9.83
C TYR A 187 3.46 12.81 -8.81
N LEU A 188 3.35 14.13 -8.76
CA LEU A 188 2.33 14.84 -8.01
C LEU A 188 1.31 15.43 -8.99
N PRO A 189 0.03 15.02 -8.93
CA PRO A 189 -1.01 15.60 -9.76
C PRO A 189 -1.34 17.04 -9.33
N ALA A 190 -2.15 17.74 -10.12
CA ALA A 190 -2.59 19.10 -9.84
C ALA A 190 -3.16 19.24 -8.41
N GLY A 191 -2.71 20.26 -7.69
CA GLY A 191 -3.03 20.47 -6.28
C GLY A 191 -1.85 21.01 -5.48
N LYS A 192 -2.04 21.22 -4.18
CA LYS A 192 -0.96 21.58 -3.27
C LYS A 192 -0.67 20.38 -2.38
N TRP A 193 0.59 19.98 -2.33
CA TRP A 193 1.01 18.77 -1.62
C TRP A 193 2.12 19.10 -0.63
N ARG A 194 2.07 18.50 0.55
CA ARG A 194 3.13 18.58 1.55
C ARG A 194 3.77 17.21 1.73
N SER A 195 5.07 17.09 1.52
CA SER A 195 5.77 15.83 1.77
C SER A 195 5.84 15.51 3.26
N TYR A 196 6.05 14.25 3.59
CA TYR A 196 6.40 13.80 4.94
C TYR A 196 7.66 14.47 5.52
N LYS A 197 8.53 15.02 4.66
CA LYS A 197 9.72 15.81 5.03
C LYS A 197 9.38 17.29 5.29
N GLY A 198 8.13 17.70 5.10
CA GLY A 198 7.61 19.04 5.38
C GLY A 198 7.67 20.00 4.18
N GLU A 199 8.23 19.58 3.05
CA GLU A 199 8.35 20.38 1.83
C GLU A 199 6.97 20.64 1.22
N LEU A 200 6.73 21.88 0.78
CA LEU A 200 5.49 22.27 0.13
C LEU A 200 5.69 22.33 -1.39
N PHE A 201 4.85 21.62 -2.13
CA PHE A 201 4.78 21.61 -3.57
C PHE A 201 3.48 22.29 -4.01
N ASP A 202 3.57 23.55 -4.46
CA ASP A 202 2.45 24.37 -4.91
C ASP A 202 2.44 24.61 -6.43
N LYS A 203 3.46 24.10 -7.14
CA LYS A 203 3.59 24.11 -8.60
C LYS A 203 3.46 22.70 -9.16
N THR A 204 2.22 22.25 -9.29
CA THR A 204 1.85 20.93 -9.81
C THR A 204 0.90 21.07 -11.01
N PRO A 205 0.75 20.05 -11.88
CA PRO A 205 1.37 18.73 -11.84
C PRO A 205 2.89 18.78 -12.03
N VAL A 206 3.63 17.88 -11.38
CA VAL A 206 5.10 17.81 -11.48
C VAL A 206 5.58 16.38 -11.29
N LEU A 207 6.62 16.00 -12.06
CA LEU A 207 7.40 14.79 -11.83
C LEU A 207 8.65 15.15 -11.04
N LEU A 208 8.74 14.64 -9.81
CA LEU A 208 9.96 14.70 -9.00
C LEU A 208 10.84 13.52 -9.41
N THR A 209 12.02 13.81 -9.94
CA THR A 209 13.00 12.79 -10.34
C THR A 209 13.95 12.49 -9.20
N ASP A 210 14.29 11.20 -9.00
CA ASP A 210 15.24 10.76 -7.98
C ASP A 210 14.92 11.29 -6.57
N TYR A 211 13.63 11.32 -6.21
CA TYR A 211 13.20 11.81 -4.90
C TYR A 211 13.72 10.86 -3.80
N PRO A 212 14.48 11.34 -2.80
CA PRO A 212 15.20 10.49 -1.85
C PRO A 212 14.26 9.84 -0.82
N VAL A 213 14.39 8.53 -0.66
CA VAL A 213 13.58 7.69 0.23
C VAL A 213 14.43 6.53 0.78
N ASP A 214 14.90 6.69 2.01
CA ASP A 214 15.74 5.67 2.67
C ASP A 214 14.95 4.38 2.98
N LEU A 215 15.66 3.32 3.39
CA LEU A 215 15.07 1.98 3.67
C LEU A 215 14.09 1.95 4.86
N ASP A 216 14.03 3.01 5.66
CA ASP A 216 13.05 3.15 6.74
C ASP A 216 12.05 4.28 6.48
N GLU A 217 11.96 4.77 5.25
CA GLU A 217 11.08 5.85 4.83
C GLU A 217 10.15 5.42 3.69
N VAL A 218 9.01 6.10 3.58
CA VAL A 218 8.11 6.00 2.43
C VAL A 218 7.79 7.41 1.97
N ALA A 219 7.92 7.68 0.66
CA ALA A 219 7.44 8.95 0.13
C ALA A 219 5.92 8.99 0.21
N TYR A 220 5.39 9.82 1.12
CA TYR A 220 3.99 10.16 1.15
C TYR A 220 3.79 11.66 1.25
N PHE A 221 2.65 12.12 0.73
CA PHE A 221 2.32 13.52 0.59
C PHE A 221 0.88 13.75 1.04
N THR A 222 0.68 14.75 1.89
CA THR A 222 -0.65 15.16 2.33
C THR A 222 -1.13 16.37 1.55
N TRP A 223 -2.44 16.43 1.29
CA TRP A 223 -3.05 17.59 0.68
C TRP A 223 -2.89 18.81 1.58
N ALA A 224 -2.41 19.92 1.02
CA ALA A 224 -2.24 21.18 1.73
C ALA A 224 -3.28 22.19 1.23
N SER A 225 -4.15 22.69 2.11
CA SER A 225 -5.07 23.78 1.77
C SER A 225 -4.35 25.12 1.58
#